data_AF-A0A833DRH9-F1
#
_entry.id   AF-A0A833DRH9-F1
#
_cell.length_a   1.000
_cell.length_b   1.000
_cell.length_c   1.000
_cell.angle_alpha   90.00
_cell.angle_beta   90.00
_cell.angle_gamma   90.00
#
_symmetry.space_group_name_H-M   'P 1'
#
loop_
_entity.id
_entity.type
_entity.pdbx_description
1 polymer ?
#
loop_
_entity_poly.entity_id
_entity_poly.type
_entity_poly.pdbx_seq_one_letter_code
_entity_poly.pdbx_strand_id
1 'polypeptide(L)'
;MKSILKGRGIPLIFISSLLILAISLSGCMGSEEDYTSNNNANNNKPSTGNTIQENSNLIYPNSKPYSNVPGYYYNIMGITTEGISLSTYETSNKVTVKEILKWYENKLTALGYNVAVNATIAKISSPQGSIEGGVIIFKKENDAIAIWAMTEPTQERTIYFVGKGPVDKLLGSTNQSSEYSEIENPMSSTSNYEVEKPQLPSSDKASGEEPIKRYPGSVMLEYSVFIEGDKKYTYIEYGTDKDPQDVVNWYKDYLKNEGWNIVGIESDGSKYIISCEKNNYNKVVSITITSGDYTKIEEDFILNWI
;
A
#
# COMPACT_ATOMS: atom_id res chain seq x y z
N MET A 1 49.02 29.38 17.81
CA MET A 1 47.91 30.28 17.43
C MET A 1 46.77 29.43 16.90
N LYS A 2 45.56 29.65 17.41
CA LYS A 2 44.30 29.04 17.00
C LYS A 2 43.75 29.73 15.73
N SER A 3 43.31 28.99 14.72
CA SER A 3 42.19 29.35 13.83
C SER A 3 41.62 28.05 13.23
N ILE A 4 40.44 27.60 13.65
CA ILE A 4 39.10 27.96 13.18
C ILE A 4 38.93 27.68 11.68
N LEU A 5 38.61 26.42 11.36
CA LEU A 5 37.84 26.06 10.17
C LEU A 5 36.40 25.79 10.62
N LYS A 6 35.51 26.74 10.31
CA LYS A 6 34.07 26.63 10.49
C LYS A 6 33.54 25.57 9.52
N GLY A 7 33.19 24.41 10.06
CA GLY A 7 32.36 23.43 9.36
C GLY A 7 30.96 24.00 9.16
N ARG A 8 30.56 24.23 7.91
CA ARG A 8 29.16 24.43 7.54
C ARG A 8 28.50 23.06 7.53
N GLY A 9 27.79 22.73 8.61
CA GLY A 9 26.88 21.60 8.63
C GLY A 9 25.75 21.85 7.63
N ILE A 10 25.67 21.01 6.61
CA ILE A 10 24.49 20.89 5.77
C ILE A 10 23.51 20.00 6.56
N PRO A 11 22.29 20.45 6.89
CA PRO A 11 21.30 19.57 7.45
C PRO A 11 20.90 18.55 6.37
N LEU A 12 21.31 17.29 6.55
CA LEU A 12 20.68 16.18 5.84
C LEU A 12 19.23 16.12 6.31
N ILE A 13 18.31 16.44 5.41
CA ILE A 13 16.88 16.22 5.58
C ILE A 13 16.66 14.73 5.34
N PHE A 14 16.46 13.98 6.43
CA PHE A 14 16.27 12.53 6.42
C PHE A 14 14.86 12.20 5.92
N ILE A 15 14.79 11.75 4.66
CA ILE A 15 13.58 11.18 4.08
C ILE A 15 13.47 9.74 4.62
N SER A 16 12.71 9.61 5.70
CA SER A 16 12.29 8.35 6.31
C SER A 16 11.51 7.52 5.29
N SER A 17 12.16 6.48 4.77
CA SER A 17 11.57 5.16 4.45
C SER A 17 10.19 5.17 3.77
N LEU A 18 10.10 5.85 2.63
CA LEU A 18 8.99 5.70 1.70
C LEU A 18 9.57 5.24 0.36
N LEU A 19 9.46 3.93 0.13
CA LEU A 19 9.50 3.23 -1.16
C LEU A 19 10.13 4.03 -2.32
N ILE A 20 11.43 3.87 -2.55
CA ILE A 20 12.05 4.26 -3.83
C ILE A 20 11.71 3.16 -4.85
N LEU A 21 10.44 3.13 -5.28
CA LEU A 21 10.07 2.52 -6.55
C LEU A 21 10.27 3.61 -7.60
N ALA A 22 11.44 3.63 -8.22
CA ALA A 22 11.75 4.57 -9.30
C ALA A 22 11.04 4.12 -10.57
N ILE A 23 9.76 4.49 -10.72
CA ILE A 23 8.97 4.20 -11.93
C ILE A 23 9.54 5.03 -13.10
N SER A 24 10.22 4.37 -14.04
CA SER A 24 10.58 4.88 -15.36
C SER A 24 9.63 4.29 -16.41
N LEU A 25 8.49 4.96 -16.62
CA LEU A 25 7.58 4.70 -17.73
C LEU A 25 8.06 5.47 -18.97
N SER A 26 8.78 4.80 -19.88
CA SER A 26 8.99 5.25 -21.25
C SER A 26 7.89 4.69 -22.15
N GLY A 27 7.12 5.60 -22.76
CA GLY A 27 6.00 5.25 -23.62
C GLY A 27 6.43 4.68 -24.97
N CYS A 28 5.84 3.55 -25.34
CA CYS A 28 5.67 3.15 -26.73
C CYS A 28 4.17 3.21 -27.05
N MET A 29 3.81 4.25 -27.79
CA MET A 29 2.48 4.52 -28.34
C MET A 29 2.26 3.55 -29.51
N GLY A 30 1.40 2.55 -29.31
CA GLY A 30 0.81 1.75 -30.37
C GLY A 30 -0.56 2.33 -30.73
N SER A 31 -0.68 2.89 -31.92
CA SER A 31 -1.94 3.29 -32.53
C SER A 31 -2.78 2.05 -32.84
N GLU A 32 -4.02 1.99 -32.34
CA GLU A 32 -4.98 0.98 -32.79
C GLU A 32 -6.34 1.63 -33.10
N GLU A 33 -6.92 1.11 -34.17
CA GLU A 33 -7.83 1.77 -35.09
C GLU A 33 -9.30 1.76 -34.61
N ASP A 34 -10.04 2.73 -35.14
CA ASP A 34 -11.49 2.88 -35.05
C ASP A 34 -12.25 1.58 -35.38
N TYR A 35 -13.11 1.15 -34.45
CA TYR A 35 -14.30 0.37 -34.80
C TYR A 35 -15.53 1.04 -34.21
N THR A 36 -16.23 1.79 -35.05
CA THR A 36 -17.61 2.18 -34.83
C THR A 36 -18.52 1.00 -35.19
N SER A 37 -19.39 0.61 -34.26
CA SER A 37 -20.61 -0.13 -34.61
C SER A 37 -21.78 0.41 -33.83
N ASN A 38 -22.75 0.86 -34.62
CA ASN A 38 -23.98 1.52 -34.28
C ASN A 38 -25.11 0.47 -34.39
N ASN A 39 -26.06 0.41 -33.45
CA ASN A 39 -27.50 0.19 -33.72
C ASN A 39 -28.34 -0.05 -32.44
N ASN A 40 -29.10 1.00 -32.09
CA ASN A 40 -30.56 1.11 -32.00
C ASN A 40 -31.47 0.17 -31.17
N ALA A 41 -32.44 0.87 -30.54
CA ALA A 41 -33.81 0.51 -30.13
C ALA A 41 -33.94 -0.24 -28.77
N ASN A 42 -34.85 0.08 -27.84
CA ASN A 42 -36.19 0.67 -27.99
C ASN A 42 -36.73 1.24 -26.65
N ASN A 43 -37.73 2.11 -26.76
CA ASN A 43 -38.37 2.92 -25.71
C ASN A 43 -39.47 2.23 -24.87
N ASN A 44 -39.65 2.76 -23.65
CA ASN A 44 -40.87 2.97 -22.83
C ASN A 44 -41.60 1.81 -22.13
N LYS A 45 -41.71 1.91 -20.79
CA LYS A 45 -42.98 2.17 -20.06
C LYS A 45 -42.75 2.58 -18.59
N PRO A 46 -43.52 3.52 -18.01
CA PRO A 46 -43.32 4.01 -16.64
C PRO A 46 -44.05 3.14 -15.60
N SER A 47 -43.43 2.96 -14.44
CA SER A 47 -44.10 2.43 -13.24
C SER A 47 -43.81 3.37 -12.06
N THR A 48 -44.88 4.03 -11.62
CA THR A 48 -44.97 4.83 -10.41
C THR A 48 -44.90 3.95 -9.17
N GLY A 49 -43.95 4.26 -8.30
CA GLY A 49 -43.81 3.67 -6.97
C GLY A 49 -42.69 4.38 -6.23
N ASN A 50 -43.02 5.47 -5.54
CA ASN A 50 -42.08 6.20 -4.68
C ASN A 50 -41.70 5.33 -3.47
N THR A 51 -40.75 4.43 -3.70
CA THR A 51 -39.79 4.03 -2.68
C THR A 51 -38.56 4.88 -2.98
N ILE A 52 -38.07 5.63 -2.00
CA ILE A 52 -36.80 6.34 -2.14
C ILE A 52 -35.73 5.26 -2.33
N GLN A 53 -35.42 4.93 -3.59
CA GLN A 53 -34.26 4.12 -3.94
C GLN A 53 -33.05 5.00 -3.67
N GLU A 54 -32.54 4.91 -2.46
CA GLU A 54 -31.29 5.53 -2.01
C GLU A 54 -30.06 4.81 -2.59
N ASN A 55 -30.18 4.26 -3.81
CA ASN A 55 -29.06 3.75 -4.59
C ASN A 55 -28.33 4.92 -5.26
N SER A 56 -27.86 5.87 -4.45
CA SER A 56 -26.94 6.88 -4.97
C SER A 56 -25.62 6.17 -5.27
N ASN A 57 -25.31 6.01 -6.56
CA ASN A 57 -24.00 5.56 -7.03
C ASN A 57 -22.93 6.37 -6.30
N LEU A 58 -22.16 5.69 -5.44
CA LEU A 58 -20.98 6.24 -4.75
C LEU A 58 -19.83 6.32 -5.74
N ILE A 59 -19.99 7.17 -6.74
CA ILE A 59 -19.03 7.40 -7.82
C ILE A 59 -18.79 8.89 -7.88
N TYR A 60 -17.51 9.29 -7.83
CA TYR A 60 -17.13 10.69 -7.96
C TYR A 60 -17.50 11.19 -9.37
N PRO A 61 -18.03 12.41 -9.53
CA PRO A 61 -18.48 12.91 -10.83
C PRO A 61 -17.42 12.83 -11.93
N ASN A 62 -17.83 12.50 -13.16
CA ASN A 62 -16.97 12.36 -14.34
C ASN A 62 -15.87 11.28 -14.21
N SER A 63 -16.11 10.28 -13.37
CA SER A 63 -15.26 9.10 -13.24
C SER A 63 -15.83 7.95 -14.06
N LYS A 64 -14.94 7.07 -14.53
CA LYS A 64 -15.31 5.82 -15.21
C LYS A 64 -14.69 4.63 -14.48
N PRO A 65 -15.30 3.44 -14.54
CA PRO A 65 -14.70 2.24 -13.97
C PRO A 65 -13.29 1.99 -14.55
N TYR A 66 -12.38 1.56 -13.69
CA TYR A 66 -11.02 1.21 -14.08
C TYR A 66 -10.75 -0.25 -13.72
N SER A 67 -10.79 -1.14 -14.72
CA SER A 67 -10.68 -2.59 -14.53
C SER A 67 -9.24 -3.11 -14.53
N ASN A 68 -8.30 -2.35 -15.11
CA ASN A 68 -6.93 -2.79 -15.32
C ASN A 68 -5.99 -2.15 -14.30
N VAL A 69 -6.34 -2.26 -13.02
CA VAL A 69 -5.56 -1.70 -11.92
C VAL A 69 -4.31 -2.56 -11.71
N PRO A 70 -3.10 -1.99 -11.87
CA PRO A 70 -1.88 -2.71 -11.53
C PRO A 70 -1.86 -3.18 -10.07
N GLY A 71 -1.37 -4.39 -9.81
CA GLY A 71 -1.38 -4.99 -8.47
C GLY A 71 -0.69 -4.16 -7.39
N TYR A 72 0.35 -3.39 -7.75
CA TYR A 72 1.09 -2.55 -6.81
C TYR A 72 0.23 -1.48 -6.13
N TYR A 73 -0.88 -1.06 -6.74
CA TYR A 73 -1.78 -0.08 -6.13
C TYR A 73 -2.38 -0.59 -4.82
N TYR A 74 -2.75 -1.87 -4.76
CA TYR A 74 -3.31 -2.47 -3.54
C TYR A 74 -2.28 -2.50 -2.40
N ASN A 75 -1.03 -2.80 -2.73
CA ASN A 75 0.07 -2.89 -1.77
C ASN A 75 0.46 -1.50 -1.24
N ILE A 76 0.61 -0.50 -2.12
CA ILE A 76 0.98 0.87 -1.72
C ILE A 76 -0.07 1.50 -0.80
N MET A 77 -1.35 1.25 -1.06
CA MET A 77 -2.45 1.83 -0.28
C MET A 77 -2.88 0.97 0.93
N GLY A 78 -2.28 -0.20 1.13
CA GLY A 78 -2.64 -1.12 2.20
C GLY A 78 -4.12 -1.55 2.14
N ILE A 79 -4.65 -1.75 0.94
CA ILE A 79 -6.07 -2.10 0.75
C ILE A 79 -6.28 -3.57 1.10
N THR A 80 -6.97 -3.84 2.20
CA THR A 80 -7.51 -5.18 2.46
C THR A 80 -8.55 -5.55 1.41
N THR A 81 -8.49 -6.77 0.88
CA THR A 81 -9.48 -7.27 -0.11
C THR A 81 -10.37 -8.37 0.45
N GLU A 82 -10.05 -8.91 1.63
CA GLU A 82 -10.81 -9.97 2.26
C GLU A 82 -12.09 -9.41 2.92
N GLY A 83 -13.24 -10.00 2.59
CA GLY A 83 -14.51 -9.67 3.24
C GLY A 83 -15.08 -8.30 2.87
N ILE A 84 -14.49 -7.62 1.88
CA ILE A 84 -15.00 -6.35 1.35
C ILE A 84 -15.30 -6.45 -0.15
N SER A 85 -16.24 -5.63 -0.60
CA SER A 85 -16.41 -5.34 -2.02
C SER A 85 -15.56 -4.13 -2.39
N LEU A 86 -14.83 -4.21 -3.50
CA LEU A 86 -13.95 -3.15 -3.96
C LEU A 86 -14.34 -2.74 -5.38
N SER A 87 -14.45 -1.43 -5.60
CA SER A 87 -14.70 -0.86 -6.93
C SER A 87 -13.68 0.23 -7.22
N THR A 88 -13.09 0.19 -8.41
CA THR A 88 -12.02 1.13 -8.79
C THR A 88 -12.46 2.01 -9.95
N TYR A 89 -12.06 3.26 -9.90
CA TYR A 89 -12.44 4.28 -10.85
C TYR A 89 -11.26 5.20 -11.16
N GLU A 90 -11.29 5.81 -12.33
CA GLU A 90 -10.37 6.87 -12.72
C GLU A 90 -11.12 8.14 -13.10
N THR A 91 -10.53 9.29 -12.80
CA THR A 91 -11.07 10.60 -13.19
C THR A 91 -10.60 11.00 -14.59
N SER A 92 -11.51 11.61 -15.36
CA SER A 92 -11.21 12.09 -16.72
C SER A 92 -10.45 13.43 -16.76
N ASN A 93 -10.42 14.15 -15.62
CA ASN A 93 -9.82 15.48 -15.47
C ASN A 93 -8.72 15.46 -14.39
N LYS A 94 -7.89 16.52 -14.34
CA LYS A 94 -6.91 16.79 -13.26
C LYS A 94 -7.62 17.10 -11.93
N VAL A 95 -8.27 16.10 -11.36
CA VAL A 95 -8.91 16.17 -10.04
C VAL A 95 -7.86 15.74 -9.02
N THR A 96 -7.68 16.53 -7.97
CA THR A 96 -6.73 16.19 -6.90
C THR A 96 -7.30 15.11 -5.97
N VAL A 97 -6.41 14.37 -5.30
CA VAL A 97 -6.79 13.42 -4.23
C VAL A 97 -7.64 14.12 -3.17
N LYS A 98 -7.23 15.32 -2.74
CA LYS A 98 -7.97 16.14 -1.77
C LYS A 98 -9.41 16.42 -2.20
N GLU A 99 -9.65 16.74 -3.47
CA GLU A 99 -11.00 17.00 -3.98
C GLU A 99 -11.89 15.76 -3.93
N ILE A 100 -11.36 14.59 -4.32
CA ILE A 100 -12.10 13.33 -4.25
C ILE A 100 -12.47 12.99 -2.81
N LEU A 101 -11.49 13.00 -1.89
CA LEU A 101 -11.72 12.66 -0.49
C LEU A 101 -12.70 13.65 0.16
N LYS A 102 -12.60 14.95 -0.14
CA LYS A 102 -13.52 15.96 0.40
C LYS A 102 -14.94 15.80 -0.11
N TRP A 103 -15.10 15.41 -1.38
CA TRP A 103 -16.43 15.13 -1.94
C TRP A 103 -17.09 13.93 -1.24
N TYR A 104 -16.34 12.83 -1.03
CA TYR A 104 -16.85 11.68 -0.29
C TYR A 104 -17.15 12.01 1.17
N GLU A 105 -16.30 12.81 1.83
CA GLU A 105 -16.55 13.30 3.19
C GLU A 105 -17.91 14.00 3.29
N ASN A 106 -18.16 14.98 2.41
CA ASN A 106 -19.42 15.70 2.40
C ASN A 106 -20.60 14.77 2.06
N LYS A 107 -20.44 13.90 1.06
CA LYS A 107 -21.49 13.00 0.56
C LYS A 107 -21.90 11.96 1.61
N LEU A 108 -20.93 11.28 2.23
CA LEU A 108 -21.17 10.21 3.19
C LEU A 108 -21.61 10.75 4.55
N THR A 109 -21.10 11.91 4.97
CA THR A 109 -21.62 12.59 6.18
C THR A 109 -23.08 12.99 6.01
N ALA A 110 -23.48 13.49 4.83
CA ALA A 110 -24.87 13.80 4.53
C ALA A 110 -25.78 12.55 4.53
N LEU A 111 -25.22 11.36 4.30
CA LEU A 111 -25.91 10.06 4.38
C LEU A 111 -25.88 9.46 5.81
N GLY A 112 -25.35 10.19 6.78
CA GLY A 112 -25.30 9.79 8.19
C GLY A 112 -24.16 8.85 8.55
N TYR A 113 -23.12 8.75 7.72
CA TYR A 113 -21.87 8.07 8.11
C TYR A 113 -21.00 9.00 8.95
N ASN A 114 -20.25 8.42 9.88
CA ASN A 114 -19.23 9.12 10.67
C ASN A 114 -17.83 8.80 10.15
N VAL A 115 -16.94 9.78 10.14
CA VAL A 115 -15.52 9.56 9.83
C VAL A 115 -14.90 8.73 10.96
N ALA A 116 -14.33 7.58 10.61
CA ALA A 116 -13.61 6.69 11.52
C ALA A 116 -12.10 6.84 11.40
N VAL A 117 -11.59 6.99 10.17
CA VAL A 117 -10.17 7.24 9.87
C VAL A 117 -10.10 8.35 8.84
N ASN A 118 -9.19 9.30 9.04
CA ASN A 118 -8.85 10.32 8.07
C ASN A 118 -7.32 10.44 8.06
N ALA A 119 -6.68 9.61 7.25
CA ALA A 119 -5.23 9.63 7.15
C ALA A 119 -4.81 10.75 6.21
N THR A 120 -3.90 11.58 6.70
CA THR A 120 -3.35 12.72 5.95
C THR A 120 -2.84 12.28 4.60
N ILE A 121 -3.09 13.13 3.60
CA ILE A 121 -2.56 12.99 2.26
C ILE A 121 -1.03 12.97 2.33
N ALA A 122 -0.42 11.84 1.99
CA ALA A 122 1.02 11.73 1.83
C ALA A 122 1.40 12.14 0.40
N LYS A 123 2.42 12.98 0.28
CA LYS A 123 2.99 13.35 -1.02
C LYS A 123 4.43 12.86 -1.11
N ILE A 124 4.66 11.97 -2.05
CA ILE A 124 5.96 11.42 -2.41
C ILE A 124 6.42 12.18 -3.66
N SER A 125 7.60 12.79 -3.62
CA SER A 125 8.16 13.49 -4.79
C SER A 125 9.43 12.80 -5.24
N SER A 126 9.52 12.48 -6.53
CA SER A 126 10.71 11.95 -7.19
C SER A 126 11.07 12.83 -8.41
N PRO A 127 12.27 12.66 -9.00
CA PRO A 127 12.61 13.34 -10.25
C PRO A 127 11.64 13.06 -11.41
N GLN A 128 10.91 11.95 -11.37
CA GLN A 128 9.97 11.50 -12.40
C GLN A 128 8.54 12.01 -12.18
N GLY A 129 8.24 12.64 -11.03
CA GLY A 129 6.92 13.18 -10.72
C GLY A 129 6.61 13.15 -9.23
N SER A 130 5.39 13.53 -8.87
CA SER A 130 4.92 13.39 -7.49
C SER A 130 3.68 12.51 -7.44
N ILE A 131 3.68 11.57 -6.50
CA ILE A 131 2.52 10.77 -6.15
C ILE A 131 1.92 11.37 -4.89
N GLU A 132 0.66 11.74 -4.95
CA GLU A 132 -0.16 12.12 -3.81
C GLU A 132 -1.13 10.98 -3.54
N GLY A 133 -1.30 10.57 -2.28
CA GLY A 133 -2.20 9.50 -1.89
C GLY A 133 -2.84 9.75 -0.53
N GLY A 134 -4.06 9.27 -0.31
CA GLY A 134 -4.75 9.41 0.97
C GLY A 134 -5.90 8.43 1.12
N VAL A 135 -6.36 8.27 2.36
CA VAL A 135 -7.47 7.39 2.72
C VAL A 135 -8.39 8.05 3.73
N ILE A 136 -9.69 7.87 3.53
CA ILE A 136 -10.73 8.18 4.52
C ILE A 136 -11.64 6.95 4.68
N ILE A 137 -11.94 6.58 5.92
CA ILE A 137 -12.84 5.47 6.24
C ILE A 137 -14.01 6.02 7.04
N PHE A 138 -15.20 5.66 6.61
CA PHE A 138 -16.46 6.04 7.20
C PHE A 138 -17.14 4.81 7.80
N LYS A 139 -17.87 5.00 8.90
CA LYS A 139 -18.67 3.95 9.52
C LYS A 139 -20.10 4.42 9.78
N LYS A 140 -21.04 3.49 9.65
CA LYS A 140 -22.44 3.65 10.04
C LYS A 140 -22.91 2.30 10.56
N GLU A 141 -23.16 2.22 11.86
CA GLU A 141 -23.48 0.97 12.54
C GLU A 141 -22.38 -0.09 12.31
N ASN A 142 -22.72 -1.25 11.73
CA ASN A 142 -21.79 -2.34 11.43
C ASN A 142 -21.19 -2.26 10.00
N ASP A 143 -21.59 -1.27 9.21
CA ASP A 143 -21.08 -1.07 7.85
C ASP A 143 -20.02 0.02 7.80
N ALA A 144 -19.01 -0.19 6.95
CA ALA A 144 -17.99 0.78 6.65
C ALA A 144 -17.80 0.99 5.15
N ILE A 145 -17.37 2.20 4.81
CA ILE A 145 -16.99 2.60 3.46
C ILE A 145 -15.61 3.23 3.53
N ALA A 146 -14.65 2.69 2.80
CA ALA A 146 -13.30 3.22 2.70
C ALA A 146 -13.06 3.79 1.31
N ILE A 147 -12.47 4.98 1.26
CA ILE A 147 -12.08 5.67 0.03
C ILE A 147 -10.57 5.84 0.05
N TRP A 148 -9.89 5.17 -0.86
CA TRP A 148 -8.48 5.41 -1.14
C TRP A 148 -8.38 6.17 -2.46
N ALA A 149 -7.53 7.18 -2.54
CA ALA A 149 -7.30 7.91 -3.77
C ALA A 149 -5.82 8.23 -3.93
N MET A 150 -5.33 8.13 -5.16
CA MET A 150 -3.97 8.53 -5.49
C MET A 150 -3.81 9.09 -6.90
N THR A 151 -2.90 10.04 -7.07
CA THR A 151 -2.54 10.57 -8.38
C THR A 151 -1.63 9.58 -9.11
N GLU A 152 -1.95 9.28 -10.36
CA GLU A 152 -1.04 8.55 -11.23
C GLU A 152 -0.03 9.53 -11.87
N PRO A 153 1.28 9.35 -11.62
CA PRO A 153 2.27 10.36 -11.98
C PRO A 153 2.42 10.57 -13.49
N THR A 154 2.03 9.60 -14.31
CA THR A 154 2.27 9.62 -15.77
C THR A 154 1.08 10.04 -16.62
N GLN A 155 -0.14 9.96 -16.08
CA GLN A 155 -1.36 10.21 -16.86
C GLN A 155 -2.17 11.41 -16.34
N GLU A 156 -1.63 12.17 -15.38
CA GLU A 156 -2.27 13.35 -14.77
C GLU A 156 -3.72 13.10 -14.32
N ARG A 157 -4.03 11.85 -13.97
CA ARG A 157 -5.35 11.39 -13.50
C ARG A 157 -5.26 10.91 -12.07
N THR A 158 -6.40 10.87 -11.40
CA THR A 158 -6.49 10.30 -10.05
C THR A 158 -7.30 9.01 -10.14
N ILE A 159 -6.71 7.96 -9.58
CA ILE A 159 -7.35 6.66 -9.41
C ILE A 159 -7.87 6.60 -7.98
N TYR A 160 -9.09 6.12 -7.78
CA TYR A 160 -9.63 5.92 -6.46
C TYR A 160 -10.41 4.61 -6.35
N PHE A 161 -10.45 4.11 -5.13
CA PHE A 161 -11.02 2.84 -4.74
C PHE A 161 -12.13 3.11 -3.74
N VAL A 162 -13.26 2.43 -3.92
CA VAL A 162 -14.40 2.44 -3.02
C VAL A 162 -14.55 1.04 -2.45
N GLY A 163 -14.08 0.86 -1.22
CA GLY A 163 -14.27 -0.37 -0.45
C GLY A 163 -15.53 -0.28 0.37
N LYS A 164 -16.36 -1.33 0.35
CA LYS A 164 -17.53 -1.46 1.24
C LYS A 164 -17.52 -2.81 1.90
N GLY A 165 -17.74 -2.84 3.20
CA GLY A 165 -17.84 -4.08 3.94
C GLY A 165 -18.05 -3.82 5.43
N PRO A 166 -17.95 -4.87 6.26
CA PRO A 166 -18.03 -4.76 7.70
C PRO A 166 -16.96 -3.84 8.30
N VAL A 167 -17.31 -3.13 9.38
CA VAL A 167 -16.40 -2.20 10.08
C VAL A 167 -15.10 -2.87 10.52
N ASP A 168 -15.16 -4.09 11.04
CA ASP A 168 -14.02 -4.88 11.52
C ASP A 168 -13.05 -5.27 10.39
N LYS A 169 -13.56 -5.46 9.17
CA LYS A 169 -12.73 -5.75 8.01
C LYS A 169 -12.00 -4.51 7.50
N LEU A 170 -12.63 -3.34 7.50
CA LEU A 170 -12.04 -2.10 6.97
C LEU A 170 -11.18 -1.32 7.95
N LEU A 171 -11.50 -1.32 9.24
CA LEU A 171 -10.69 -0.68 10.27
C LEU A 171 -9.58 -1.58 10.83
N GLY A 172 -9.54 -2.84 10.36
CA GLY A 172 -8.85 -3.92 11.05
C GLY A 172 -9.50 -4.21 12.40
N SER A 173 -9.24 -5.40 12.95
CA SER A 173 -9.53 -5.70 14.35
C SER A 173 -8.71 -4.75 15.22
N THR A 174 -9.29 -3.59 15.54
CA THR A 174 -8.63 -2.49 16.23
C THR A 174 -8.49 -2.84 17.71
N ASN A 175 -7.55 -3.73 18.01
CA ASN A 175 -6.96 -3.92 19.34
C ASN A 175 -5.62 -3.19 19.47
N GLN A 176 -5.21 -2.39 18.49
CA GLN A 176 -4.19 -1.36 18.69
C GLN A 176 -4.86 -0.08 19.18
N SER A 177 -5.18 -0.07 20.47
CA SER A 177 -5.40 1.16 21.23
C SER A 177 -4.11 1.96 21.24
N SER A 178 -4.02 3.00 20.42
CA SER A 178 -3.24 4.16 20.82
C SER A 178 -4.00 4.82 21.97
N GLU A 179 -3.55 4.53 23.19
CA GLU A 179 -3.89 5.29 24.39
C GLU A 179 -3.56 6.77 24.17
N TYR A 180 -4.61 7.58 23.97
CA TYR A 180 -4.70 8.87 24.62
C TYR A 180 -5.79 8.72 25.69
N SER A 181 -5.36 8.53 26.93
CA SER A 181 -6.12 8.81 28.14
C SER A 181 -6.57 10.28 28.12
N GLU A 182 -7.69 10.73 28.69
CA GLU A 182 -8.47 10.28 29.84
C GLU A 182 -9.92 10.75 29.60
N ILE A 183 -10.94 9.88 29.71
CA ILE A 183 -12.18 10.19 30.45
C ILE A 183 -12.70 8.85 30.98
N GLU A 184 -12.72 8.73 32.30
CA GLU A 184 -13.30 7.62 33.05
C GLU A 184 -14.80 7.51 32.77
N ASN A 185 -15.26 6.37 32.25
CA ASN A 185 -16.48 5.73 32.78
C ASN A 185 -16.58 4.26 32.36
N PRO A 186 -16.86 3.33 33.29
CA PRO A 186 -16.83 1.90 33.01
C PRO A 186 -18.22 1.43 32.56
N MET A 187 -18.30 0.79 31.40
CA MET A 187 -19.34 -0.23 31.24
C MET A 187 -18.82 -1.41 30.43
N SER A 188 -18.55 -2.45 31.22
CA SER A 188 -18.18 -3.80 30.85
C SER A 188 -19.16 -4.42 29.85
N SER A 189 -18.62 -5.00 28.79
CA SER A 189 -19.26 -6.07 28.02
C SER A 189 -18.17 -6.92 27.41
N THR A 190 -17.78 -7.94 28.16
CA THR A 190 -16.80 -8.96 27.79
C THR A 190 -17.42 -9.91 26.77
N SER A 191 -17.13 -9.73 25.48
CA SER A 191 -17.34 -10.77 24.48
C SER A 191 -15.98 -11.35 24.08
N ASN A 192 -15.70 -12.56 24.58
CA ASN A 192 -14.54 -13.37 24.21
C ASN A 192 -14.72 -13.89 22.78
N TYR A 193 -14.44 -13.06 21.79
CA TYR A 193 -14.06 -13.54 20.48
C TYR A 193 -12.55 -13.67 20.50
N GLU A 194 -12.03 -14.87 20.75
CA GLU A 194 -10.66 -15.21 20.38
C GLU A 194 -10.58 -15.11 18.86
N VAL A 195 -10.23 -13.93 18.36
CA VAL A 195 -9.77 -13.77 16.99
C VAL A 195 -8.50 -14.60 16.90
N GLU A 196 -8.60 -15.80 16.30
CA GLU A 196 -7.44 -16.63 16.02
C GLU A 196 -6.44 -15.76 15.26
N LYS A 197 -5.32 -15.45 15.93
CA LYS A 197 -4.23 -14.71 15.32
C LYS A 197 -3.82 -15.42 14.03
N PRO A 198 -3.60 -14.70 12.92
CA PRO A 198 -3.16 -15.31 11.67
C PRO A 198 -1.91 -16.15 11.92
N GLN A 199 -2.07 -17.48 11.84
CA GLN A 199 -0.99 -18.41 12.05
C GLN A 199 -0.14 -18.50 10.79
N LEU A 200 1.18 -18.57 10.98
CA LEU A 200 2.12 -18.83 9.90
C LEU A 200 1.76 -20.18 9.24
N PRO A 201 1.61 -20.23 7.90
CA PRO A 201 1.31 -21.49 7.24
C PRO A 201 2.47 -22.48 7.40
N SER A 202 2.17 -23.78 7.46
CA SER A 202 3.18 -24.83 7.63
C SER A 202 4.08 -25.05 6.41
N SER A 203 3.81 -24.37 5.30
CA SER A 203 4.56 -24.49 4.05
C SER A 203 4.42 -23.22 3.21
N ASP A 204 5.31 -23.05 2.25
CA ASP A 204 5.28 -21.98 1.26
C ASP A 204 3.89 -21.90 0.57
N LYS A 205 3.39 -20.67 0.42
CA LYS A 205 2.16 -20.31 -0.31
C LYS A 205 2.45 -19.76 -1.69
N ALA A 206 3.68 -19.29 -1.92
CA ALA A 206 4.20 -18.89 -3.22
C ALA A 206 5.49 -19.67 -3.53
N SER A 207 5.95 -19.59 -4.78
CA SER A 207 7.20 -20.21 -5.21
C SER A 207 7.83 -19.36 -6.30
N GLY A 208 9.15 -19.21 -6.26
CA GLY A 208 9.89 -18.39 -7.22
C GLY A 208 11.40 -18.56 -7.10
N GLU A 209 12.14 -17.89 -7.99
CA GLU A 209 13.60 -17.80 -7.88
C GLU A 209 13.96 -16.87 -6.72
N GLU A 210 14.72 -17.38 -5.74
CA GLU A 210 15.21 -16.61 -4.59
C GLU A 210 16.62 -16.05 -4.88
N PRO A 211 16.79 -14.72 -5.09
CA PRO A 211 18.08 -14.13 -5.47
C PRO A 211 19.12 -14.16 -4.35
N ILE A 212 18.65 -14.25 -3.11
CA ILE A 212 19.43 -14.50 -1.90
C ILE A 212 18.78 -15.62 -1.11
N LYS A 213 19.54 -16.28 -0.24
CA LYS A 213 19.02 -17.36 0.59
C LYS A 213 18.07 -16.82 1.63
N ARG A 214 16.85 -17.38 1.70
CA ARG A 214 15.91 -17.08 2.79
C ARG A 214 16.40 -17.56 4.17
N TYR A 215 15.91 -16.92 5.22
CA TYR A 215 16.15 -17.34 6.60
C TYR A 215 15.70 -18.80 6.84
N PRO A 216 16.51 -19.67 7.49
CA PRO A 216 16.17 -21.08 7.67
C PRO A 216 14.85 -21.31 8.41
N GLY A 217 13.96 -22.09 7.80
CA GLY A 217 12.63 -22.39 8.36
C GLY A 217 11.60 -21.29 8.16
N SER A 218 11.91 -20.24 7.40
CA SER A 218 10.87 -19.34 6.90
C SER A 218 10.05 -20.00 5.79
N VAL A 219 8.81 -19.53 5.66
CA VAL A 219 7.90 -19.92 4.58
C VAL A 219 7.64 -18.73 3.66
N MET A 220 7.65 -18.96 2.34
CA MET A 220 7.38 -17.94 1.33
C MET A 220 5.88 -17.67 1.23
N LEU A 221 5.48 -16.44 1.51
CA LEU A 221 4.08 -16.00 1.53
C LEU A 221 3.68 -15.34 0.20
N GLU A 222 4.58 -14.52 -0.35
CA GLU A 222 4.36 -13.81 -1.61
C GLU A 222 5.63 -13.81 -2.46
N TYR A 223 5.46 -13.82 -3.79
CA TYR A 223 6.52 -13.70 -4.76
C TYR A 223 6.03 -12.90 -5.96
N SER A 224 6.74 -11.85 -6.34
CA SER A 224 6.46 -11.12 -7.57
C SER A 224 7.74 -10.65 -8.26
N VAL A 225 7.68 -10.63 -9.58
CA VAL A 225 8.76 -10.15 -10.44
C VAL A 225 8.18 -9.17 -11.43
N PHE A 226 8.84 -8.03 -11.60
CA PHE A 226 8.54 -7.12 -12.71
C PHE A 226 9.83 -6.58 -13.31
N ILE A 227 9.75 -6.21 -14.58
CA ILE A 227 10.87 -5.66 -15.34
C ILE A 227 10.52 -4.23 -15.70
N GLU A 228 11.44 -3.32 -15.44
CA GLU A 228 11.30 -1.92 -15.80
C GLU A 228 12.64 -1.39 -16.33
N GLY A 229 12.64 -0.96 -17.59
CA GLY A 229 13.87 -0.61 -18.30
C GLY A 229 14.83 -1.80 -18.39
N ASP A 230 16.06 -1.56 -17.95
CA ASP A 230 17.18 -2.52 -17.87
C ASP A 230 17.27 -3.22 -16.50
N LYS A 231 16.19 -3.20 -15.71
CA LYS A 231 16.18 -3.72 -14.34
C LYS A 231 15.12 -4.78 -14.14
N LYS A 232 15.51 -5.87 -13.47
CA LYS A 232 14.60 -6.89 -12.91
C LYS A 232 14.43 -6.61 -11.42
N TYR A 233 13.20 -6.39 -11.01
CA TYR A 233 12.80 -6.26 -9.61
C TYR A 233 12.16 -7.57 -9.16
N THR A 234 12.55 -8.05 -7.99
CA THR A 234 12.01 -9.26 -7.36
C THR A 234 11.62 -8.91 -5.93
N TYR A 235 10.34 -9.05 -5.62
CA TYR A 235 9.80 -8.89 -4.28
C TYR A 235 9.44 -10.27 -3.72
N ILE A 236 9.88 -10.55 -2.50
CA ILE A 236 9.54 -11.79 -1.81
C ILE A 236 9.14 -11.46 -0.37
N GLU A 237 8.00 -11.99 0.06
CA GLU A 237 7.60 -11.98 1.46
C GLU A 237 7.78 -13.37 2.06
N TYR A 238 8.43 -13.45 3.22
CA TYR A 238 8.48 -14.64 4.06
C TYR A 238 7.92 -14.37 5.45
N GLY A 239 7.49 -15.43 6.13
CA GLY A 239 7.22 -15.41 7.55
C GLY A 239 8.00 -16.48 8.31
N THR A 240 8.32 -16.22 9.59
CA THR A 240 8.95 -17.17 10.50
C THR A 240 8.55 -16.91 11.96
N ASP A 241 8.52 -17.95 12.79
CA ASP A 241 8.26 -17.84 14.23
C ASP A 241 9.51 -17.46 15.05
N LYS A 242 10.62 -17.11 14.39
CA LYS A 242 11.85 -16.69 15.06
C LYS A 242 11.80 -15.23 15.45
N ASP A 243 12.58 -14.87 16.46
CA ASP A 243 12.70 -13.49 16.92
C ASP A 243 13.27 -12.58 15.81
N PRO A 244 12.71 -11.37 15.59
CA PRO A 244 13.22 -10.43 14.59
C PRO A 244 14.72 -10.15 14.69
N GLN A 245 15.26 -10.05 15.90
CA GLN A 245 16.67 -9.75 16.13
C GLN A 245 17.57 -10.91 15.70
N ASP A 246 17.13 -12.15 15.89
CA ASP A 246 17.83 -13.35 15.41
C ASP A 246 17.86 -13.38 13.88
N VAL A 247 16.75 -13.02 13.23
CA VAL A 247 16.66 -12.92 11.76
C VAL A 247 17.59 -11.83 11.23
N VAL A 248 17.59 -10.65 11.84
CA VAL A 248 18.50 -9.54 11.49
C VAL A 248 19.96 -9.96 11.60
N ASN A 249 20.34 -10.59 12.70
CA ASN A 249 21.71 -11.03 12.93
C ASN A 249 22.14 -12.08 11.91
N TRP A 250 21.25 -13.03 11.59
CA TRP A 250 21.51 -14.03 10.57
C TRP A 250 21.74 -13.41 9.19
N TYR A 251 20.89 -12.47 8.74
CA TYR A 251 21.07 -11.82 7.44
C TYR A 251 22.36 -10.99 7.39
N LYS A 252 22.72 -10.29 8.47
CA LYS A 252 23.99 -9.55 8.53
C LYS A 252 25.20 -10.47 8.29
N ASP A 253 25.23 -11.61 8.97
CA ASP A 253 26.33 -12.56 8.85
C ASP A 253 26.32 -13.25 7.48
N TYR A 254 25.15 -13.71 7.03
CA TYR A 254 24.96 -14.33 5.72
C TYR A 254 25.39 -13.41 4.58
N LEU A 255 24.87 -12.18 4.52
CA LEU A 255 25.16 -11.23 3.44
C LEU A 255 26.64 -10.88 3.40
N LYS A 256 27.27 -10.63 4.57
CA LYS A 256 28.70 -10.36 4.65
C LYS A 256 29.54 -11.55 4.16
N ASN A 257 29.18 -12.77 4.57
CA ASN A 257 29.88 -13.98 4.16
C ASN A 257 29.73 -14.27 2.65
N GLU A 258 28.58 -13.91 2.07
CA GLU A 258 28.34 -13.96 0.64
C GLU A 258 28.96 -12.78 -0.13
N GLY A 259 29.74 -11.92 0.52
CA GLY A 259 30.43 -10.81 -0.14
C GLY A 259 29.51 -9.67 -0.59
N TRP A 260 28.37 -9.49 0.08
CA TRP A 260 27.60 -8.26 -0.02
C TRP A 260 28.23 -7.15 0.82
N ASN A 261 28.16 -5.93 0.33
CA ASN A 261 28.52 -4.74 1.08
C ASN A 261 27.27 -4.18 1.76
N ILE A 262 27.25 -4.16 3.09
CA ILE A 262 26.14 -3.59 3.86
C ILE A 262 26.30 -2.07 3.85
N VAL A 263 25.37 -1.36 3.21
CA VAL A 263 25.40 0.11 3.10
C VAL A 263 24.68 0.79 4.25
N GLY A 264 23.69 0.13 4.85
CA GLY A 264 22.88 0.70 5.92
C GLY A 264 22.14 -0.36 6.71
N ILE A 265 21.98 -0.08 8.01
CA ILE A 265 21.09 -0.80 8.91
C ILE A 265 20.31 0.24 9.70
N GLU A 266 18.98 0.18 9.61
CA GLU A 266 18.06 1.06 10.33
C GLU A 266 17.16 0.23 11.23
N SER A 267 16.73 0.79 12.37
CA SER A 267 15.76 0.16 13.25
C SER A 267 15.01 1.18 14.09
N ASP A 268 13.73 0.92 14.32
CA ASP A 268 12.88 1.64 15.30
C ASP A 268 12.46 0.74 16.50
N GLY A 269 13.03 -0.46 16.60
CA GLY A 269 12.71 -1.47 17.62
C GLY A 269 11.56 -2.42 17.24
N SER A 270 10.69 -2.04 16.29
CA SER A 270 9.61 -2.88 15.75
C SER A 270 9.87 -3.35 14.32
N LYS A 271 10.69 -2.57 13.60
CA LYS A 271 11.10 -2.78 12.22
C LYS A 271 12.61 -2.64 12.12
N TYR A 272 13.22 -3.47 11.28
CA TYR A 272 14.63 -3.42 10.93
C TYR A 272 14.75 -3.41 9.41
N ILE A 273 15.66 -2.59 8.89
CA ILE A 273 15.93 -2.51 7.46
C ILE A 273 17.42 -2.72 7.23
N ILE A 274 17.79 -3.69 6.40
CA ILE A 274 19.17 -3.94 5.98
C ILE A 274 19.26 -3.66 4.48
N SER A 275 20.07 -2.67 4.10
CA SER A 275 20.33 -2.34 2.69
C SER A 275 21.73 -2.80 2.31
N CYS A 276 21.84 -3.53 1.20
CA CYS A 276 23.09 -4.12 0.72
C CYS A 276 23.25 -3.97 -0.79
N GLU A 277 24.50 -3.95 -1.23
CA GLU A 277 24.89 -3.92 -2.63
C GLU A 277 25.96 -4.98 -2.94
N LYS A 278 26.02 -5.43 -4.18
CA LYS A 278 27.07 -6.33 -4.67
C LYS A 278 27.39 -6.05 -6.13
N ASN A 279 28.64 -6.27 -6.52
CA ASN A 279 29.14 -6.08 -7.89
C ASN A 279 28.95 -4.64 -8.41
N ASN A 280 29.44 -3.63 -7.69
CA ASN A 280 29.33 -2.21 -8.08
C ASN A 280 27.88 -1.78 -8.40
N TYR A 281 26.96 -1.99 -7.46
CA TYR A 281 25.52 -1.70 -7.62
C TYR A 281 24.80 -2.53 -8.68
N ASN A 282 25.42 -3.54 -9.29
CA ASN A 282 24.70 -4.40 -10.24
C ASN A 282 23.61 -5.23 -9.55
N LYS A 283 23.80 -5.55 -8.27
CA LYS A 283 22.80 -6.19 -7.41
C LYS A 283 22.58 -5.33 -6.18
N VAL A 284 21.33 -5.01 -5.89
CA VAL A 284 20.92 -4.29 -4.68
C VAL A 284 19.84 -5.12 -3.99
N VAL A 285 19.91 -5.23 -2.66
CA VAL A 285 18.84 -5.84 -1.87
C VAL A 285 18.53 -4.97 -0.66
N SER A 286 17.23 -4.82 -0.39
CA SER A 286 16.71 -4.25 0.86
C SER A 286 15.91 -5.33 1.56
N ILE A 287 16.23 -5.59 2.83
CA ILE A 287 15.56 -6.59 3.65
C ILE A 287 14.88 -5.89 4.81
N THR A 288 13.56 -5.94 4.85
CA THR A 288 12.74 -5.40 5.92
C THR A 288 12.26 -6.52 6.82
N ILE A 289 12.53 -6.42 8.12
CA ILE A 289 12.15 -7.41 9.12
C ILE A 289 11.25 -6.73 10.15
N THR A 290 10.03 -7.21 10.31
CA THR A 290 9.02 -6.59 11.18
C THR A 290 8.47 -7.60 12.19
N SER A 291 8.38 -7.17 13.45
CA SER A 291 7.73 -7.95 14.51
C SER A 291 6.20 -7.94 14.35
N GLY A 292 5.56 -9.08 14.57
CA GLY A 292 4.11 -9.24 14.46
C GLY A 292 3.65 -10.55 15.11
N ASP A 293 2.51 -11.09 14.66
CA ASP A 293 2.06 -12.43 15.08
C ASP A 293 3.04 -13.54 14.66
N TYR A 294 3.79 -13.29 13.58
CA TYR A 294 5.04 -13.92 13.21
C TYR A 294 6.02 -12.84 12.76
N THR A 295 7.30 -13.16 12.67
CA THR A 295 8.30 -12.24 12.09
C THR A 295 8.16 -12.25 10.57
N LYS A 296 7.77 -11.09 10.03
CA LYS A 296 7.66 -10.87 8.58
C LYS A 296 9.01 -10.42 8.03
N ILE A 297 9.40 -10.97 6.89
CA ILE A 297 10.64 -10.66 6.17
C ILE A 297 10.26 -10.29 4.74
N GLU A 298 10.54 -9.06 4.32
CA GLU A 298 10.31 -8.58 2.96
C GLU A 298 11.67 -8.34 2.30
N GLU A 299 11.88 -8.96 1.13
CA GLU A 299 13.10 -8.81 0.34
C GLU A 299 12.77 -8.10 -0.97
N ASP A 300 13.30 -6.89 -1.13
CA ASP A 300 13.29 -6.15 -2.39
C ASP A 300 14.65 -6.30 -3.06
N PHE A 301 14.72 -7.09 -4.13
CA PHE A 301 15.94 -7.33 -4.88
C PHE A 301 15.88 -6.69 -6.27
N ILE A 302 16.96 -5.98 -6.63
CA ILE A 302 17.13 -5.32 -7.92
C ILE A 302 18.36 -5.88 -8.60
N LEU A 303 18.18 -6.37 -9.83
CA LEU A 303 19.25 -6.74 -10.74
C LEU A 303 19.28 -5.76 -11.91
N ASN A 304 20.39 -5.05 -12.07
CA ASN A 304 20.65 -4.24 -13.25
C ASN A 304 21.23 -5.13 -14.35
N TRP A 305 20.85 -4.93 -15.60
CA TRP A 305 21.49 -5.56 -16.75
C TRP A 305 22.41 -4.52 -17.39
N ILE A 306 23.71 -4.65 -17.11
CA ILE A 306 24.77 -3.85 -17.76
C ILE A 306 25.08 -4.44 -19.13
#